data_AF-A0A3N5TBZ8-F1
#
_entry.id   AF-A0A3N5TBZ8-F1
#
_cell.length_a   1.000
_cell.length_b   1.000
_cell.length_c   1.000
_cell.angle_alpha   90.00
_cell.angle_beta   90.00
_cell.angle_gamma   90.00
#
_symmetry.space_group_name_H-M   'P 1'
#
loop_
_entity.id
_entity.type
_entity.pdbx_description
1 polymer ?
#
loop_
_entity_poly.entity_id
_entity_poly.type
_entity_poly.pdbx_seq_one_letter_code
_entity_poly.pdbx_strand_id
1 'polypeptide(L)'
;MMAQNSPSRYVSTPRAGETMWLWTVKMITGPILVILLLIHFVVNHFIAETGLLTYADVVAYYRNPIVPIMEILFLVTVVAHSLIGLRGILLDLNPARRLLKVMDWGLIIAGIAAISYGVWLALVIVSKGT
;
A
#
# COMPACT_ATOMS: atom_id res chain seq x y z
N MET A 1 -27.84 -5.65 52.05
CA MET A 1 -27.09 -4.53 51.43
C MET A 1 -26.65 -5.00 50.05
N MET A 2 -27.18 -4.41 48.98
CA MET A 2 -26.86 -4.77 47.58
C MET A 2 -25.52 -4.13 47.19
N ALA A 3 -24.54 -4.94 46.82
CA ALA A 3 -23.29 -4.47 46.22
C ALA A 3 -23.60 -3.89 44.83
N GLN A 4 -23.38 -2.59 44.65
CA GLN A 4 -23.56 -1.91 43.36
C GLN A 4 -22.43 -2.35 42.42
N ASN A 5 -22.73 -3.26 41.49
CA ASN A 5 -21.83 -3.61 40.40
C ASN A 5 -21.69 -2.39 39.46
N SER A 6 -20.61 -1.63 39.61
CA SER A 6 -20.27 -0.57 38.66
C SER A 6 -19.86 -1.20 37.33
N PRO A 7 -20.48 -0.84 36.20
CA PRO A 7 -20.10 -1.38 34.91
C PRO A 7 -18.65 -0.96 34.59
N SER A 8 -17.79 -1.93 34.28
CA SER A 8 -16.43 -1.65 33.83
C SER A 8 -16.49 -0.87 32.51
N ARG A 9 -16.11 0.40 32.54
CA ARG A 9 -15.85 1.17 31.32
C ARG A 9 -14.57 0.63 30.70
N TYR A 10 -14.71 -0.23 29.70
CA TYR A 10 -13.59 -0.63 28.85
C TYR A 10 -13.17 0.57 28.00
N VAL A 11 -12.29 1.41 28.54
CA VAL A 11 -11.61 2.46 27.77
C VAL A 11 -10.34 1.83 27.18
N SER A 12 -10.31 1.68 25.85
CA SER A 12 -9.10 1.23 25.17
C SER A 12 -8.02 2.29 25.27
N THR A 13 -6.82 1.91 25.72
CA THR A 13 -5.67 2.80 25.74
C THR A 13 -5.06 2.91 24.34
N PRO A 14 -4.60 4.10 23.91
CA PRO A 14 -3.91 4.24 22.63
C PRO A 14 -2.68 3.34 22.58
N ARG A 15 -2.50 2.63 21.46
CA ARG A 15 -1.36 1.76 21.25
C ARG A 15 -0.08 2.59 21.10
N ALA A 16 0.88 2.36 22.01
CA ALA A 16 2.16 3.06 21.96
C ALA A 16 2.89 2.81 20.63
N GLY A 17 3.19 3.89 19.90
CA GLY A 17 3.91 3.84 18.62
C GLY A 17 3.02 3.73 17.37
N GLU A 18 1.71 3.49 17.52
CA GLU A 18 0.74 3.62 16.42
C GLU A 18 0.00 4.96 16.55
N THR A 19 0.14 5.82 15.54
CA THR A 19 -0.56 7.11 15.52
C THR A 19 -1.93 6.96 14.88
N MET A 20 -2.89 7.78 15.31
CA MET A 20 -4.23 7.83 14.71
C MET A 20 -4.16 8.03 13.19
N TRP A 21 -3.20 8.84 12.72
CA TRP A 21 -3.03 9.10 11.30
C TRP A 21 -2.60 7.87 10.50
N LEU A 22 -1.58 7.13 10.95
CA LEU A 22 -1.13 5.91 10.27
C LEU A 22 -2.23 4.85 10.24
N TRP A 23 -3.02 4.77 11.32
CA TRP A 23 -4.19 3.92 11.37
C TRP A 23 -5.26 4.33 10.35
N THR A 24 -5.58 5.61 10.24
CA THR A 24 -6.55 6.11 9.26
C THR A 24 -6.09 5.85 7.83
N VAL A 25 -4.80 6.07 7.52
CA VAL A 25 -4.25 5.82 6.18
C VAL A 25 -4.38 4.35 5.78
N LYS A 26 -4.02 3.39 6.66
CA LYS A 26 -4.16 1.96 6.32
C LYS A 26 -5.63 1.54 6.14
N MET A 27 -6.53 2.11 6.93
CA MET A 27 -7.97 1.83 6.84
C MET A 27 -8.59 2.32 5.53
N ILE A 28 -8.17 3.48 5.03
CA ILE A 28 -8.65 4.03 3.75
C ILE A 28 -8.00 3.33 2.56
N THR A 29 -6.69 3.10 2.62
CA THR A 29 -5.94 2.48 1.52
C THR A 29 -6.31 1.01 1.30
N GLY A 30 -6.78 0.28 2.31
CA GLY A 30 -7.18 -1.13 2.15
C GLY A 30 -8.31 -1.34 1.13
N PRO A 31 -9.49 -0.71 1.31
CA PRO A 31 -10.58 -0.78 0.34
C PRO A 31 -10.18 -0.24 -1.05
N ILE A 32 -9.43 0.87 -1.11
CA ILE A 32 -8.91 1.40 -2.38
C ILE A 32 -8.03 0.38 -3.08
N LEU A 33 -7.14 -0.28 -2.33
CA LEU A 33 -6.24 -1.31 -2.84
C LEU A 33 -7.02 -2.48 -3.42
N VAL A 34 -8.10 -2.94 -2.77
CA VAL A 34 -8.94 -4.02 -3.30
C VAL A 34 -9.51 -3.66 -4.67
N ILE A 35 -10.03 -2.43 -4.82
CA ILE A 35 -10.59 -1.97 -6.10
C ILE A 35 -9.51 -1.89 -7.18
N LEU A 36 -8.38 -1.25 -6.88
CA LEU A 36 -7.27 -1.09 -7.83
C LEU A 36 -6.67 -2.44 -8.24
N LEU A 37 -6.50 -3.34 -7.28
CA LEU A 37 -6.00 -4.70 -7.52
C LEU A 37 -6.94 -5.50 -8.43
N LEU A 38 -8.26 -5.39 -8.22
CA LEU A 38 -9.25 -6.05 -9.08
C LEU A 38 -9.21 -5.50 -10.50
N ILE A 39 -9.15 -4.18 -10.66
CA ILE A 39 -9.03 -3.54 -11.99
C ILE A 39 -7.75 -4.03 -12.68
N HIS A 40 -6.62 -3.99 -11.97
CA HIS A 40 -5.33 -4.48 -12.49
C HIS A 40 -5.43 -5.93 -12.95
N PHE A 41 -5.90 -6.86 -12.10
CA PHE A 41 -6.01 -8.26 -12.50
C PHE A 41 -6.95 -8.47 -13.68
N VAL A 42 -8.16 -7.92 -13.63
CA VAL A 42 -9.18 -8.11 -14.66
C VAL A 42 -8.69 -7.56 -16.00
N VAL A 43 -8.22 -6.33 -16.03
CA VAL A 43 -7.84 -5.69 -17.29
C VAL A 43 -6.54 -6.28 -17.83
N ASN A 44 -5.51 -6.44 -16.98
CA ASN A 44 -4.17 -6.79 -17.43
C ASN A 44 -4.00 -8.27 -17.72
N HIS A 45 -4.68 -9.13 -16.95
CA HIS A 45 -4.47 -10.57 -17.01
C HIS A 45 -5.65 -11.36 -17.57
N PHE A 46 -6.88 -10.85 -17.47
CA PHE A 46 -8.08 -11.58 -17.96
C PHE A 46 -8.64 -11.06 -19.28
N ILE A 47 -8.60 -9.74 -19.52
CA ILE A 47 -9.19 -9.14 -20.73
C ILE A 47 -8.17 -8.92 -21.84
N ALA A 48 -6.93 -8.53 -21.51
CA ALA A 48 -5.90 -8.34 -22.53
C ALA A 48 -5.64 -9.66 -23.30
N GLU A 49 -5.61 -9.61 -24.64
CA GLU A 49 -5.60 -10.78 -25.53
C GLU A 49 -4.51 -11.82 -25.20
N THR A 50 -3.37 -11.38 -24.65
CA THR A 50 -2.25 -12.23 -24.23
C THR A 50 -1.96 -12.14 -22.73
N GLY A 51 -2.76 -11.42 -21.94
CA GLY A 51 -2.48 -11.13 -20.54
C GLY A 51 -1.25 -10.24 -20.30
N LEU A 52 -0.85 -9.45 -21.32
CA LEU A 52 0.31 -8.55 -21.30
C LEU A 52 1.65 -9.28 -21.03
N LEU A 53 1.80 -10.50 -21.55
CA LEU A 53 2.97 -11.35 -21.30
C LEU A 53 4.21 -10.98 -22.12
N THR A 54 4.11 -10.06 -23.08
CA THR A 54 5.24 -9.61 -23.91
C THR A 54 5.53 -8.13 -23.73
N TYR A 55 6.78 -7.73 -23.97
CA TYR A 55 7.19 -6.33 -23.96
C TYR A 55 6.37 -5.47 -24.93
N ALA A 56 6.11 -5.98 -26.14
CA ALA A 56 5.35 -5.26 -27.15
C ALA A 56 3.90 -5.01 -26.70
N ASP A 57 3.27 -6.00 -26.06
CA ASP A 57 1.92 -5.87 -25.54
C ASP A 57 1.85 -4.83 -24.41
N VAL A 58 2.81 -4.85 -23.48
CA VAL A 58 2.89 -3.87 -22.39
C VAL A 58 3.06 -2.45 -22.95
N VAL A 59 3.97 -2.25 -23.90
CA VAL A 59 4.19 -0.93 -24.52
C VAL A 59 2.93 -0.46 -25.26
N ALA A 60 2.25 -1.36 -26.00
CA ALA A 60 1.01 -1.03 -26.69
C ALA A 60 -0.11 -0.66 -25.71
N TYR A 61 -0.23 -1.38 -24.59
CA TYR A 61 -1.20 -1.12 -23.54
C TYR A 61 -1.00 0.24 -22.86
N TYR A 62 0.25 0.59 -22.58
CA TYR A 62 0.63 1.87 -21.97
C TYR A 62 0.41 3.09 -22.89
N ARG A 63 0.03 2.89 -24.17
CA ARG A 63 -0.41 3.98 -25.06
C ARG A 63 -1.73 4.61 -24.62
N ASN A 64 -2.59 3.86 -23.93
CA ASN A 64 -3.79 4.43 -23.34
C ASN A 64 -3.38 5.25 -22.09
N PRO A 65 -3.59 6.57 -22.05
CA PRO A 65 -3.09 7.42 -20.97
C PRO A 65 -3.72 7.11 -19.59
N ILE A 66 -4.88 6.45 -19.56
CA ILE A 66 -5.52 6.04 -18.29
C ILE A 66 -4.73 4.92 -17.61
N VAL A 67 -4.04 4.07 -18.38
CA VAL A 67 -3.26 2.93 -17.88
C VAL A 67 -2.14 3.38 -16.93
N PRO A 68 -1.16 4.21 -17.34
CA PRO A 68 -0.08 4.61 -16.45
C PRO A 68 -0.60 5.38 -15.22
N ILE A 69 -1.70 6.13 -15.33
CA ILE A 69 -2.33 6.80 -14.18
C ILE A 69 -2.83 5.77 -13.17
N MET A 70 -3.58 4.75 -13.64
CA MET A 70 -4.13 3.70 -12.80
C MET A 70 -3.01 2.87 -12.15
N GLU A 71 -2.00 2.46 -12.92
CA GLU A 71 -0.87 1.65 -12.44
C GLU A 71 0.00 2.42 -11.43
N ILE A 72 0.26 3.71 -11.64
CA ILE A 72 0.99 4.54 -10.67
C ILE A 72 0.17 4.74 -9.38
N LEU A 73 -1.14 4.97 -9.49
CA LEU A 73 -2.01 5.07 -8.32
C LEU A 73 -2.03 3.75 -7.53
N PHE A 74 -2.11 2.61 -8.23
CA PHE A 74 -2.03 1.28 -7.64
C PHE A 74 -0.69 1.05 -6.94
N LEU A 75 0.43 1.36 -7.59
CA LEU A 75 1.79 1.29 -7.03
C LEU A 75 1.91 2.05 -5.71
N VAL A 76 1.53 3.34 -5.71
CA VAL A 76 1.62 4.18 -4.50
C VAL A 76 0.74 3.61 -3.38
N THR A 77 -0.48 3.17 -3.71
CA THR A 77 -1.43 2.63 -2.75
C THR A 77 -0.93 1.31 -2.14
N VAL A 78 -0.47 0.36 -2.96
CA VAL A 78 -0.03 -0.96 -2.50
C VAL A 78 1.24 -0.86 -1.66
N VAL A 79 2.21 -0.03 -2.05
CA VAL A 79 3.44 0.18 -1.28
C VAL A 79 3.14 0.88 0.05
N ALA A 80 2.33 1.94 0.05
CA ALA A 80 1.96 2.60 1.29
C ALA A 80 1.18 1.67 2.24
N HIS A 81 0.17 0.96 1.74
CA HIS A 81 -0.66 0.04 2.54
C HIS A 81 0.18 -1.09 3.14
N SER A 82 1.00 -1.75 2.31
CA SER A 82 1.81 -2.89 2.74
C SER A 82 2.86 -2.50 3.79
N LEU A 83 3.55 -1.36 3.63
CA LEU A 83 4.59 -0.95 4.57
C LEU A 83 4.03 -0.41 5.89
N ILE A 84 2.89 0.30 5.87
CA ILE A 84 2.20 0.71 7.10
C ILE A 84 1.64 -0.52 7.83
N GLY A 85 1.08 -1.49 7.10
CA GLY A 85 0.63 -2.76 7.64
C GLY A 85 1.77 -3.57 8.27
N LEU A 86 2.89 -3.70 7.55
CA LEU A 86 4.10 -4.35 8.05
C LEU A 86 4.62 -3.68 9.32
N ARG A 87 4.66 -2.34 9.36
CA ARG A 87 4.99 -1.59 10.59
C ARG A 87 4.06 -1.96 11.75
N GLY A 88 2.77 -2.13 11.49
CA GLY A 88 1.80 -2.60 12.47
C GLY A 88 2.16 -3.96 13.07
N ILE A 89 2.47 -4.94 12.21
CA ILE A 89 2.92 -6.28 12.62
C ILE A 89 4.21 -6.18 13.44
N LEU A 90 5.17 -5.36 12.99
CA LEU A 90 6.44 -5.15 13.70
C LEU A 90 6.24 -4.56 15.10
N LEU A 91 5.25 -3.68 15.27
CA LEU A 91 4.86 -3.19 16.60
C LEU A 91 4.25 -4.29 17.48
N ASP A 92 3.62 -5.32 16.91
CA ASP A 92 3.05 -6.44 17.68
C ASP A 92 4.15 -7.28 18.34
N LEU A 93 5.36 -7.25 17.76
CA LEU A 93 6.54 -7.95 18.29
C LEU A 93 7.22 -7.19 19.46
N ASN A 94 6.70 -6.03 19.87
CA ASN A 94 7.20 -5.20 20.96
C ASN A 94 8.73 -4.93 20.94
N PRO A 95 9.30 -4.44 19.81
CA PRO A 95 10.74 -4.21 19.70
C PRO A 95 11.21 -3.06 20.59
N ALA A 96 12.51 -3.08 20.96
CA ALA A 96 13.14 -1.96 21.64
C ALA A 96 13.02 -0.67 20.81
N ARG A 97 12.86 0.49 21.47
CA ARG A 97 12.62 1.78 20.79
C ARG A 97 13.68 2.17 19.76
N ARG A 98 14.94 1.78 19.98
CA ARG A 98 16.04 2.00 19.03
C ARG A 98 15.85 1.19 17.75
N LEU A 99 15.50 -0.10 17.90
CA LEU A 99 15.24 -0.99 16.78
C LEU A 99 14.04 -0.52 15.96
N LEU A 100 12.93 -0.15 16.63
CA LEU A 100 11.74 0.38 15.96
C LEU A 100 12.06 1.61 15.09
N LYS A 101 12.91 2.53 15.57
CA LYS A 101 13.34 3.71 14.78
C LYS A 101 14.12 3.31 13.52
N VAL A 102 15.01 2.32 13.62
CA VAL A 102 15.78 1.82 12.47
C VAL A 102 14.84 1.18 11.45
N MET A 103 13.88 0.39 11.93
CA MET A 103 12.87 -0.25 11.08
C MET A 103 11.97 0.78 10.39
N ASP A 104 11.51 1.81 11.12
CA ASP A 104 10.73 2.91 10.56
C ASP A 104 11.48 3.60 9.41
N TRP A 105 12.76 3.93 9.59
CA TRP A 105 13.60 4.48 8.52
C TRP A 105 13.79 3.52 7.35
N GLY A 106 14.03 2.24 7.63
CA GLY A 106 14.17 1.21 6.61
C GLY A 106 12.91 1.09 5.74
N LEU A 107 11.72 1.07 6.36
CA LEU A 107 10.44 1.04 5.67
C LEU A 107 10.22 2.30 4.82
N ILE A 108 10.53 3.49 5.36
CA ILE A 108 10.39 4.75 4.62
C ILE A 108 11.30 4.76 3.39
N ILE A 109 12.58 4.41 3.55
CA ILE A 109 13.55 4.37 2.45
C ILE A 109 13.12 3.34 1.41
N ALA A 110 12.71 2.14 1.82
CA ALA A 110 12.22 1.11 0.92
C ALA A 110 10.99 1.58 0.13
N GLY A 111 10.04 2.24 0.80
CA GLY A 111 8.83 2.78 0.17
C GLY A 111 9.15 3.87 -0.86
N ILE A 112 10.02 4.83 -0.51
CA ILE A 112 10.46 5.88 -1.43
C ILE A 112 11.17 5.25 -2.64
N ALA A 113 12.12 4.35 -2.40
CA ALA A 113 12.87 3.69 -3.47
C ALA A 113 11.94 2.92 -4.42
N ALA A 114 11.00 2.12 -3.89
CA ALA A 114 10.06 1.35 -4.68
C ALA A 114 9.13 2.25 -5.52
N ILE A 115 8.56 3.30 -4.91
CA ILE A 115 7.69 4.24 -5.62
C ILE A 115 8.46 5.01 -6.69
N SER A 116 9.61 5.58 -6.36
CA SER A 116 10.42 6.33 -7.31
C SER A 116 10.86 5.47 -8.49
N TYR A 117 11.31 4.24 -8.23
CA TYR A 117 11.69 3.30 -9.29
C TYR A 117 10.50 2.91 -10.16
N GLY A 118 9.36 2.55 -9.56
CA GLY A 118 8.17 2.14 -10.31
C GLY A 118 7.56 3.27 -11.14
N VAL A 119 7.51 4.50 -10.60
CA VAL A 119 7.07 5.69 -11.35
C VAL A 119 8.02 5.98 -12.51
N TRP A 120 9.34 5.97 -12.26
CA TRP A 120 10.33 6.14 -13.33
C TRP A 120 10.16 5.09 -14.43
N LEU A 121 10.02 3.82 -14.05
CA LEU A 121 9.82 2.72 -14.99
C LEU A 121 8.54 2.91 -15.82
N ALA A 122 7.42 3.27 -15.18
CA ALA A 122 6.17 3.55 -15.88
C ALA A 122 6.32 4.67 -16.91
N LEU A 123 7.00 5.76 -16.54
CA LEU A 123 7.28 6.88 -17.46
C LEU A 123 8.22 6.48 -18.60
N VAL A 124 9.21 5.62 -18.33
CA VAL A 124 10.08 5.05 -19.37
C VAL A 124 9.24 4.23 -20.35
N ILE A 125 8.33 3.36 -19.89
CA ILE A 125 7.47 2.58 -20.78
C ILE A 125 6.59 3.50 -21.63
N VAL A 126 5.96 4.52 -21.04
CA VAL A 126 5.18 5.53 -21.79
C VAL A 126 6.03 6.17 -22.89
N SER A 127 7.30 6.51 -22.62
CA SER A 127 8.21 7.09 -23.60
C SER A 127 8.62 6.15 -24.75
N LYS A 128 8.37 4.84 -24.62
CA LYS A 128 8.59 3.84 -25.68
C LYS A 128 7.35 3.59 -26.53
N GLY A 129 6.18 4.01 -26.06
CA GLY A 129 4.90 3.80 -26.74
C GLY A 129 4.56 4.87 -27.79
N THR A 130 5.31 5.98 -27.83
CA THR A 130 5.18 7.03 -28.86
C THR A 130 5.70 6.58 -30.21
#